data_AF-A0A1I3N016-F1
#
_entry.id   AF-A0A1I3N016-F1
#
_cell.length_a   1.000
_cell.length_b   1.000
_cell.length_c   1.000
_cell.angle_alpha   90.00
_cell.angle_beta   90.00
_cell.angle_gamma   90.00
#
_symmetry.space_group_name_H-M   'P 1'
#
loop_
_entity.id
_entity.type
_entity.pdbx_description
1 polymer ?
#
loop_
_entity_poly.entity_id
_entity_poly.type
_entity_poly.pdbx_seq_one_letter_code
_entity_poly.pdbx_strand_id
1 'polypeptide(L)' 'MNKHALRLILVIACLLLPIMALLYGIWDFRRPKTGPVGDGELHLSFFQLLPLFTTFLIWLLNLPQAVSRYREHRARKRR' A
#
# COMPACT_ATOMS: atom_id res chain seq x y z
N MET A 1 -7.82 -18.46 -11.57
CA MET A 1 -7.98 -17.70 -10.31
C MET A 1 -9.28 -16.89 -10.39
N ASN A 2 -10.15 -16.90 -9.37
CA ASN A 2 -11.41 -16.15 -9.39
C ASN A 2 -11.13 -14.63 -9.47
N LYS A 3 -11.79 -13.89 -10.37
CA LYS A 3 -11.67 -12.42 -10.50
C LYS A 3 -11.89 -11.67 -9.19
N HIS A 4 -12.78 -12.18 -8.33
CA HIS A 4 -13.06 -11.58 -7.02
C HIS A 4 -11.93 -11.84 -6.01
N ALA A 5 -11.30 -13.01 -6.07
CA ALA A 5 -10.13 -13.33 -5.25
C ALA A 5 -8.92 -12.49 -5.68
N LEU A 6 -8.70 -12.37 -7.00
CA LEU A 6 -7.61 -11.57 -7.58
C LEU A 6 -7.74 -10.10 -7.17
N ARG A 7 -8.95 -9.52 -7.25
CA ARG A 7 -9.20 -8.14 -6.79
C ARG A 7 -8.89 -7.96 -5.30
N LEU A 8 -9.28 -8.92 -4.45
CA LEU A 8 -9.01 -8.84 -3.02
C LEU A 8 -7.50 -8.87 -2.73
N ILE A 9 -6.76 -9.77 -3.39
CA ILE A 9 -5.30 -9.85 -3.30
C ILE A 9 -4.65 -8.54 -3.75
N LEU A 10 -5.11 -7.97 -4.88
CA LEU A 10 -4.58 -6.72 -5.41
C LEU A 10 -4.81 -5.55 -4.44
N VAL A 11 -6.00 -5.45 -3.85
CA VAL A 11 -6.31 -4.42 -2.85
C VAL A 11 -5.38 -4.53 -1.64
N ILE A 12 -5.17 -5.76 -1.12
CA ILE A 12 -4.28 -5.99 0.01
C ILE A 12 -2.82 -5.63 -0.35
N ALA A 13 -2.35 -6.05 -1.53
CA ALA A 13 -1.01 -5.73 -2.00
C ALA A 13 -0.80 -4.21 -2.14
N CYS A 14 -1.76 -3.49 -2.72
CA CYS A 14 -1.70 -2.05 -2.85
C CYS A 14 -1.80 -1.30 -1.52
N LEU A 15 -2.43 -1.90 -0.50
CA LEU A 15 -2.46 -1.34 0.86
C LEU A 15 -1.11 -1.51 1.57
N LEU A 16 -0.39 -2.60 1.28
CA LEU A 16 0.93 -2.89 1.85
C LEU A 16 2.04 -2.04 1.23
N LEU A 17 1.97 -1.71 -0.06
CA LEU A 17 2.98 -0.88 -0.75
C LEU A 17 3.35 0.42 -0.02
N PRO A 18 2.41 1.30 0.37
CA PRO A 18 2.75 2.53 1.08
C PRO A 18 3.38 2.26 2.45
N ILE A 19 2.98 1.19 3.14
CA ILE A 19 3.58 0.78 4.43
C ILE A 19 5.03 0.36 4.22
N MET A 20 5.30 -0.44 3.19
CA MET A 20 6.66 -0.89 2.86
C MET A 20 7.55 0.28 2.45
N ALA A 21 7.02 1.25 1.69
CA ALA A 21 7.75 2.45 1.31
C ALA A 21 8.09 3.33 2.52
N LEU A 22 7.19 3.47 3.49
CA LEU A 22 7.48 4.18 4.76
C LEU A 22 8.56 3.45 5.58
N LEU A 23 8.44 2.12 5.73
CA LEU A 23 9.42 1.31 6.42
C LEU A 23 10.81 1.41 5.78
N TYR A 24 10.85 1.37 4.45
CA TYR A 24 12.08 1.57 3.69
C TYR A 24 12.66 2.96 3.92
N GLY A 25 11.84 4.01 3.87
CA GLY A 25 12.28 5.38 4.14
C GLY A 25 12.83 5.57 5.56
N ILE A 26 12.21 4.97 6.58
CA ILE A 26 12.71 5.00 7.97
C ILE A 26 14.03 4.26 8.10
N TRP A 27 14.14 3.09 7.46
CA TRP A 27 15.36 2.29 7.48
C TRP A 27 16.52 3.01 6.80
N ASP A 28 16.27 3.61 5.62
CA ASP A 28 17.25 4.38 4.88
C ASP A 28 17.71 5.62 5.65
N PHE A 29 16.77 6.32 6.32
CA PHE A 29 17.10 7.47 7.17
C PHE A 29 18.01 7.13 8.35
N ARG A 30 17.83 5.96 8.97
CA ARG A 30 18.65 5.54 10.12
C ARG A 30 20.04 5.07 9.74
N ARG A 31 20.35 4.90 8.44
CA ARG A 31 21.68 4.49 8.00
C ARG A 31 22.60 5.70 7.91
N PRO A 32 23.86 5.57 8.38
CA PRO A 32 24.86 6.61 8.18
C PRO A 32 25.09 6.78 6.68
N LYS A 33 24.70 7.94 6.14
CA LYS A 33 24.87 8.25 4.71
C LYS A 33 26.33 8.69 4.49
N THR A 34 27.23 7.73 4.30
CA THR A 34 28.68 7.97 4.14
C THR A 34 29.11 8.12 2.68
N GLY A 35 28.25 8.66 1.80
CA GLY A 35 28.50 8.73 0.36
C GLY A 35 28.30 10.14 -0.25
N PRO A 36 28.80 10.39 -1.48
CA PRO A 36 28.78 11.70 -2.14
C PRO A 36 27.39 12.20 -2.57
N VAL A 37 26.32 11.48 -2.27
CA VAL A 37 24.97 11.67 -2.84
C VAL A 37 23.90 12.07 -1.81
N GLY A 38 24.28 12.58 -0.64
CA GLY A 38 23.29 13.17 0.27
C GLY A 38 23.83 13.56 1.63
N ASP A 39 23.27 14.64 2.15
CA ASP A 39 23.48 15.29 3.45
C ASP A 39 22.99 14.50 4.66
N GLY A 40 22.62 13.23 4.52
CA GLY A 40 22.12 12.44 5.65
C GLY A 40 20.66 12.69 5.99
N GLU A 41 20.11 13.85 5.64
CA GLU A 41 18.80 14.29 6.10
C GLU A 41 17.65 13.74 5.25
N LEU A 42 16.46 13.66 5.85
CA LEU A 42 15.24 13.18 5.21
C LEU A 42 14.33 14.37 4.92
N HIS A 43 14.48 14.96 3.73
CA HIS A 43 13.61 16.02 3.26
C HIS A 43 12.34 15.44 2.63
N LEU A 44 11.45 14.90 3.47
CA LEU A 44 10.12 14.47 3.04
C LEU A 44 9.27 15.69 2.71
N SER A 45 9.14 16.00 1.42
CA SER A 45 8.23 17.07 0.97
C SER A 45 6.78 16.61 1.08
N PHE A 46 5.87 17.54 1.38
CA PHE A 46 4.43 17.29 1.36
C PHE A 46 3.98 16.64 0.04
N PHE A 47 4.55 17.06 -1.09
CA PHE A 47 4.26 16.51 -2.40
C PHE A 47 4.73 15.05 -2.58
N GLN A 48 5.73 14.59 -1.82
CA GLN A 48 6.17 13.19 -1.81
C GLN A 48 5.28 12.30 -0.93
N LEU A 49 4.74 12.86 0.16
CA LEU A 49 3.81 12.15 1.05
C LEU A 49 2.40 12.02 0.45
N LEU A 50 1.96 13.00 -0.33
CA LEU A 50 0.63 13.03 -0.93
C LEU A 50 0.28 11.75 -1.75
N PRO A 51 1.11 11.23 -2.66
CA PRO A 51 0.83 9.99 -3.37
C PRO A 51 0.77 8.75 -2.46
N LEU A 52 1.60 8.72 -1.41
CA LEU A 52 1.57 7.66 -0.39
C LEU A 52 0.24 7.63 0.36
N PHE A 53 -0.20 8.79 0.87
CA PHE A 53 -1.44 8.94 1.62
C PHE A 53 -2.67 8.67 0.75
N THR A 54 -2.72 9.23 -0.45
CA THR A 54 -3.85 9.04 -1.37
C THR A 54 -3.98 7.59 -1.81
N THR A 55 -2.87 6.92 -2.14
CA THR A 55 -2.87 5.49 -2.47
C THR A 55 -3.40 4.67 -1.30
N PHE A 56 -2.88 4.90 -0.09
CA PHE A 56 -3.35 4.20 1.10
C PHE A 56 -4.85 4.40 1.33
N LEU A 57 -5.33 5.64 1.26
CA LEU A 57 -6.73 5.98 1.52
C LEU A 57 -7.67 5.38 0.47
N ILE A 58 -7.33 5.47 -0.82
CA ILE A 58 -8.12 4.89 -1.91
C ILE A 58 -8.28 3.38 -1.71
N TRP A 59 -7.19 2.66 -1.44
CA TRP A 59 -7.26 1.21 -1.29
C TRP A 59 -7.92 0.78 0.02
N LEU A 60 -7.76 1.56 1.10
CA LEU A 60 -8.47 1.34 2.36
C LEU A 60 -9.99 1.46 2.18
N LEU A 61 -10.45 2.49 1.47
CA LEU A 61 -11.88 2.68 1.17
C LEU A 61 -12.43 1.60 0.21
N ASN A 62 -11.60 1.02 -0.65
CA ASN A 62 -11.99 -0.05 -1.57
C ASN A 62 -12.01 -1.44 -0.90
N LEU A 63 -11.37 -1.62 0.25
CA LEU A 63 -11.27 -2.91 0.94
C LEU A 63 -12.65 -3.48 1.35
N PRO A 64 -13.57 -2.73 1.98
CA PRO A 64 -14.90 -3.25 2.33
C PRO A 64 -15.68 -3.72 1.09
N GLN A 65 -15.59 -2.97 -0.01
CA GLN A 65 -16.27 -3.32 -1.27
C GLN A 65 -15.68 -4.59 -1.89
N ALA A 66 -14.36 -4.76 -1.85
CA ALA A 66 -13.69 -5.96 -2.33
C ALA A 66 -14.06 -7.20 -1.50
N VAL A 67 -14.10 -7.07 -0.17
CA VAL A 67 -14.50 -8.14 0.77
C VAL A 67 -15.96 -8.53 0.55
N SER A 68 -16.87 -7.56 0.44
CA SER A 68 -18.30 -7.82 0.21
C SER A 68 -18.52 -8.61 -1.09
N ARG A 69 -17.92 -8.14 -2.20
CA ARG A 69 -18.01 -8.82 -3.51
C ARG A 69 -17.42 -10.23 -3.49
N TYR A 70 -16.34 -10.46 -2.74
CA TYR A 70 -15.76 -11.78 -2.56
C TYR A 70 -16.69 -12.71 -1.77
N ARG A 71 -17.29 -12.22 -0.67
CA ARG A 71 -18.26 -12.97 0.14
C ARG A 71 -19.48 -13.36 -0.67
N GLU A 72 -20.08 -12.43 -1.42
CA GLU A 72 -21.24 -12.73 -2.29
C GLU A 72 -20.91 -13.79 -3.34
N HIS A 73 -19.75 -13.68 -4.01
CA HIS A 73 -19.34 -14.68 -4.98
C HIS A 73 -19.19 -16.05 -4.33
N ARG A 74 -18.59 -16.13 -3.14
CA ARG A 74 -18.43 -17.39 -2.41
C ARG A 74 -19.78 -17.96 -1.97
N ALA A 75 -20.75 -17.11 -1.59
CA ALA A 75 -22.10 -17.52 -1.24
C ALA A 75 -22.88 -18.05 -2.46
N ARG A 76 -22.78 -17.39 -3.61
CA ARG A 76 -23.37 -17.85 -4.88
C ARG A 76 -22.81 -19.19 -5.34
N LYS A 77 -21.49 -19.41 -5.19
CA LYS A 77 -20.83 -20.68 -5.57
C LYS A 77 -21.17 -21.86 -4.64
N ARG A 78 -21.78 -21.61 -3.47
CA ARG A 78 -22.18 -22.64 -2.50
C ARG A 78 -23.63 -23.11 -2.67
N ARG A 79 -24.45 -22.38 -3.42
CA ARG A 79 -25.77 -22.82 -3.87
C ARG A 79 -25.62 -23.56 -5.18
#